data_AF-A0A376CW81-F1
#
_entry.id   AF-A0A376CW81-F1
#
_cell.length_a   1.000
_cell.length_b   1.000
_cell.length_c   1.000
_cell.angle_alpha   90.00
_cell.angle_beta   90.00
_cell.angle_gamma   90.00
#
_symmetry.space_group_name_H-M   'P 1'
#
loop_
_entity.id
_entity.type
_entity.pdbx_description
1 polymer ?
#
loop_
_entity_poly.entity_id
_entity_poly.type
_entity_poly.pdbx_seq_one_letter_code
_entity_poly.pdbx_strand_id
1 'polypeptide(L)' 'MTDQEVAYRKIQSVFNPTGEKFGDDPEPDYPPAA' A
#
# COMPACT_ATOMS: atom_id res chain seq x y z
N MET A 1 -17.02 -6.04 -11.59
CA MET A 1 -15.64 -6.12 -11.06
C MET A 1 -14.74 -6.46 -12.23
N THR A 2 -13.74 -5.62 -12.48
CA THR A 2 -12.72 -5.85 -13.51
C THR A 2 -11.65 -6.81 -12.98
N ASP A 3 -10.88 -7.42 -13.87
CA ASP A 3 -9.76 -8.29 -13.47
C ASP A 3 -8.70 -7.54 -12.65
N GLN A 4 -8.53 -6.24 -12.90
CA GLN A 4 -7.65 -5.36 -12.14
C GLN A 4 -8.11 -5.22 -10.68
N GLU A 5 -9.41 -5.05 -10.45
CA GLU A 5 -9.96 -4.96 -9.08
C GLU A 5 -9.78 -6.26 -8.30
N VAL A 6 -9.90 -7.41 -8.98
CA VAL A 6 -9.68 -8.73 -8.36
C VAL A 6 -8.20 -8.93 -8.00
N ALA A 7 -7.28 -8.59 -8.91
CA ALA A 7 -5.85 -8.68 -8.67
C ALA A 7 -5.43 -7.77 -7.51
N TYR A 8 -5.92 -6.53 -7.49
CA TYR A 8 -5.64 -5.58 -6.41
C TYR A 8 -6.11 -6.10 -5.04
N ARG A 9 -7.33 -6.62 -4.96
CA ARG A 9 -7.86 -7.21 -3.70
C ARG A 9 -7.03 -8.40 -3.23
N LYS A 10 -6.55 -9.24 -4.16
CA LYS A 10 -5.69 -10.37 -3.82
C LYS A 10 -4.35 -9.92 -3.25
N ILE A 11 -3.73 -8.90 -3.84
CA ILE A 11 -2.50 -8.30 -3.31
C ILE A 11 -2.75 -7.72 -1.91
N GLN A 12 -3.81 -6.92 -1.74
CA GLN A 12 -4.17 -6.36 -0.44
C GLN A 12 -4.41 -7.45 0.61
N SER A 13 -5.06 -8.58 0.27
CA SER A 13 -5.26 -9.68 1.22
C SER A 13 -3.97 -10.36 1.71
N VAL A 14 -2.90 -10.30 0.92
CA VAL A 14 -1.60 -10.90 1.27
C VAL A 14 -0.74 -9.93 2.06
N PHE A 15 -0.68 -8.66 1.62
CA PHE A 15 0.23 -7.67 2.20
C PHE A 15 -0.40 -6.80 3.29
N ASN A 16 -1.73 -6.72 3.33
CA ASN A 16 -2.49 -5.97 4.33
C ASN A 16 -3.73 -6.78 4.80
N PRO A 17 -3.52 -7.96 5.43
CA PRO A 17 -4.61 -8.84 5.82
C PRO A 17 -5.56 -8.23 6.87
N THR A 18 -5.08 -7.27 7.66
CA THR A 18 -5.88 -6.55 8.65
C THR A 18 -6.73 -5.44 8.03
N GLY A 19 -6.42 -5.04 6.79
CA GLY A 19 -7.05 -3.89 6.13
C GLY A 19 -6.73 -2.56 6.80
N GLU A 20 -5.72 -2.52 7.69
CA GLU A 20 -5.26 -1.26 8.27
C GLU A 20 -4.68 -0.39 7.18
N LYS A 21 -5.20 0.82 7.07
CA LYS A 21 -4.49 1.84 6.29
C LYS A 21 -3.24 2.17 7.06
N PHE A 22 -2.09 2.13 6.41
CA PHE A 22 -0.91 2.79 6.93
C PHE A 22 -1.35 4.23 7.27
N GLY A 23 -1.14 4.64 8.52
CA GLY A 23 -1.43 6.01 8.93
C GLY A 23 -0.60 7.00 8.11
N ASP A 24 -0.79 8.29 8.36
CA ASP A 24 0.17 9.31 7.95
C ASP A 24 1.49 9.08 8.72
N ASP A 25 2.22 8.04 8.34
CA ASP A 25 3.61 7.86 8.74
C ASP A 25 4.36 9.04 8.11
N PRO A 26 4.96 9.94 8.91
CA PRO A 26 5.68 11.06 8.36
C PRO A 26 6.70 10.54 7.36
N GLU A 27 6.59 10.98 6.10
CA GLU A 27 7.60 10.67 5.10
C GLU A 27 8.97 11.02 5.71
N PRO A 28 9.90 10.05 5.77
CA PRO A 28 11.23 10.35 6.28
C PRO A 28 11.85 11.44 5.41
N ASP A 29 12.52 12.39 6.05
CA ASP A 29 13.24 13.45 5.35
C ASP A 29 14.42 12.83 4.59
N TYR A 30 14.16 12.42 3.34
CA TYR A 30 15.18 11.86 2.47
C TYR A 30 16.07 12.99 1.97
N PRO A 31 17.40 12.89 2.12
CA PRO A 31 18.29 13.88 1.53
C PRO A 31 18.09 13.90 0.00
N PRO A 32 18.21 15.07 -0.64
CA PRO A 32 18.13 15.17 -2.09
C PRO A 32 19.13 14.19 -2.73
N ALA A 33 18.68 13.46 -3.75
CA ALA A 33 19.57 12.60 -4.53
C ALA A 33 20.71 13.46 -5.10
N ALA A 34 21.95 13.08 -4.77
CA ALA A 34 23.18 13.73 -5.20
C ALA A 34 23.51 13.44 -6.67
#